data_AF-A0A7C2LJ92-F1
#
_entry.id   AF-A0A7C2LJ92-F1
#
_cell.length_a   1.000
_cell.length_b   1.000
_cell.length_c   1.000
_cell.angle_alpha   90.00
_cell.angle_beta   90.00
_cell.angle_gamma   90.00
#
_symmetry.space_group_name_H-M   'P 1'
#
loop_
_entity.id
_entity.type
_entity.pdbx_description
1 polymer ?
#
loop_
_entity_poly.entity_id
_entity_poly.type
_entity_poly.pdbx_seq_one_letter_code
_entity_poly.pdbx_strand_id
1 'polypeptide(L)'
;MELAFDALNDAIDSDKTHLRTEEGVRGYYFVSFLALRIYFGILRRLREKELTSKISVEEVMFELSKVMKIREKNGKKYFAKIPKKARKIMDIFPEVFYK
;
A
#
# COMPACT_ATOMS: atom_id res chain seq x y z
N MET A 1 -2.16 16.49 5.52
CA MET A 1 -0.86 16.09 4.93
C MET A 1 0.23 16.28 5.97
N GLU A 2 0.26 17.41 6.67
CA GLU A 2 1.13 17.72 7.81
C GLU A 2 1.13 16.62 8.89
N LEU A 3 -0.01 16.26 9.48
CA LEU A 3 -0.08 15.22 10.53
C LEU A 3 0.60 13.88 10.19
N ALA A 4 0.54 13.45 8.92
CA ALA A 4 1.18 12.20 8.50
C ALA A 4 2.69 12.37 8.23
N PHE A 5 3.10 13.60 7.93
CA PHE A 5 4.50 13.99 7.80
C PHE A 5 5.14 14.19 9.17
N ASP A 6 4.40 14.74 10.13
CA ASP A 6 4.83 14.91 11.53
C ASP A 6 4.98 13.54 12.20
N ALA A 7 3.99 12.65 12.07
CA ALA A 7 4.10 11.29 12.56
C ALA A 7 5.26 10.50 11.92
N LEU A 8 5.58 10.81 10.66
CA LEU A 8 6.74 10.24 9.97
C LEU A 8 8.06 10.80 10.55
N ASN A 9 8.14 12.10 10.76
CA ASN A 9 9.32 12.73 11.36
C ASN A 9 9.56 12.20 12.78
N ASP A 10 8.51 12.04 13.59
CA ASP A 10 8.60 11.48 14.93
C ASP A 10 9.09 10.02 14.91
N ALA A 11 8.60 9.20 13.97
CA ALA A 11 9.05 7.83 13.80
C ALA A 11 10.53 7.75 13.40
N ILE A 12 10.97 8.62 12.47
CA ILE A 12 12.39 8.73 12.07
C ILE A 12 13.25 9.19 13.24
N ASP A 13 12.76 10.19 13.97
CA ASP A 13 13.50 10.77 15.07
C ASP A 13 13.70 9.78 16.20
N SER A 14 12.74 8.88 16.40
CA SER A 14 12.83 7.77 17.34
C SER A 14 13.80 6.65 16.91
N ASP A 15 14.08 6.53 15.60
CA ASP A 15 14.89 5.45 15.00
C ASP A 15 16.28 5.93 14.52
N LYS A 16 16.71 7.13 14.95
CA LYS A 16 18.02 7.75 14.60
C LYS A 16 19.23 6.83 14.86
N THR A 17 19.11 5.88 15.79
CA THR A 17 20.18 4.92 16.13
C THR A 17 20.46 3.89 15.03
N HIS A 18 19.47 3.59 14.17
CA HIS A 18 19.63 2.66 13.04
C HIS A 18 20.07 3.35 11.74
N LEU A 19 19.65 4.59 11.50
CA LEU A 19 19.89 5.31 10.24
C LEU A 19 21.24 6.06 10.22
N ARG A 20 22.30 5.46 10.77
CA ARG A 20 23.63 6.03 11.12
C ARG A 20 24.33 6.90 10.05
N THR A 21 23.84 6.97 8.82
CA THR A 21 24.37 7.79 7.72
C THR A 21 23.27 8.65 7.09
N GLU A 22 23.66 9.79 6.51
CA GLU A 22 22.71 10.65 5.82
C GLU A 22 22.00 9.94 4.65
N GLU A 23 22.69 9.03 3.95
CA GLU A 23 22.11 8.19 2.90
C GLU A 23 20.99 7.31 3.45
N GLY A 24 21.18 6.74 4.65
CA GLY A 24 20.16 5.93 5.33
C GLY A 24 18.91 6.75 5.62
N VAL A 25 19.08 7.96 6.18
CA VAL A 25 17.97 8.88 6.47
C VAL A 25 17.24 9.27 5.19
N ARG A 26 17.96 9.67 4.13
CA ARG A 26 17.38 10.01 2.82
C ARG A 26 16.58 8.83 2.23
N GLY A 27 17.14 7.62 2.31
CA GLY A 27 16.47 6.40 1.85
C GLY A 27 15.19 6.11 2.62
N TYR A 28 15.19 6.27 3.94
CA TYR A 28 14.01 6.09 4.78
C TYR A 28 12.91 7.09 4.40
N TYR A 29 13.22 8.38 4.31
CA TYR A 29 12.26 9.41 3.89
C TYR A 29 11.64 9.08 2.52
N PHE A 30 12.46 8.60 1.59
CA PHE A 30 11.99 8.22 0.27
C PHE A 30 10.99 7.06 0.31
N VAL A 31 11.30 5.97 1.02
CA VAL A 31 10.38 4.81 1.17
C VAL A 31 9.11 5.23 1.87
N SER A 32 9.21 6.02 2.93
CA SER A 32 8.06 6.52 3.69
C SER A 32 7.17 7.45 2.86
N PHE A 33 7.75 8.30 2.04
CA PHE A 33 7.00 9.14 1.09
C PHE A 33 6.21 8.27 0.09
N LEU A 34 6.82 7.21 -0.45
CA LEU A 34 6.13 6.26 -1.32
C LEU A 34 4.98 5.55 -0.59
N ALA A 35 5.22 5.09 0.65
CA ALA A 35 4.20 4.45 1.48
C ALA A 35 3.01 5.39 1.74
N LEU A 36 3.27 6.64 2.11
CA LEU A 36 2.23 7.66 2.29
C LEU A 36 1.44 7.92 1.01
N ARG A 37 2.12 7.98 -0.15
CA ARG A 37 1.46 8.18 -1.45
C ARG A 37 0.51 7.03 -1.78
N ILE A 38 0.90 5.79 -1.49
CA ILE A 38 0.05 4.61 -1.65
C ILE A 38 -1.13 4.68 -0.68
N TYR A 39 -0.87 4.92 0.61
CA TYR A 39 -1.89 5.00 1.67
C TYR A 39 -2.96 6.04 1.33
N PHE A 40 -2.56 7.27 1.01
CA PHE A 40 -3.49 8.34 0.67
C PHE A 40 -4.18 8.10 -0.68
N GLY A 41 -3.54 7.40 -1.61
CA GLY A 41 -4.17 6.96 -2.86
C GLY A 41 -5.35 6.02 -2.60
N ILE A 42 -5.14 5.02 -1.72
CA ILE A 42 -6.19 4.10 -1.29
C ILE A 42 -7.28 4.86 -0.54
N LEU A 43 -6.92 5.66 0.47
CA LEU A 43 -7.87 6.41 1.27
C LEU A 43 -8.73 7.36 0.42
N ARG A 44 -8.12 8.03 -0.57
CA ARG A 44 -8.84 8.87 -1.53
C ARG A 44 -9.87 8.07 -2.30
N ARG A 45 -9.51 6.91 -2.84
CA ARG A 45 -10.44 6.04 -3.58
C ARG A 45 -11.59 5.56 -2.69
N LEU A 46 -11.31 5.20 -1.44
CA LEU A 46 -12.35 4.81 -0.49
C LEU A 46 -13.31 5.96 -0.21
N ARG A 47 -12.82 7.20 -0.08
CA ARG A 47 -13.69 8.39 0.07
C ARG A 47 -14.54 8.64 -1.17
N GLU A 48 -13.96 8.58 -2.36
CA GLU A 48 -14.67 8.76 -3.64
C GLU A 48 -15.83 7.77 -3.83
N LYS A 49 -15.74 6.58 -3.21
CA LYS A 49 -16.77 5.53 -3.24
C LYS A 49 -17.60 5.45 -1.96
N GLU A 50 -17.43 6.38 -1.01
CA GLU A 50 -18.14 6.40 0.28
C GLU A 50 -17.96 5.11 1.12
N LEU A 51 -16.77 4.51 1.07
CA LEU A 51 -16.45 3.23 1.72
C LEU A 51 -15.67 3.39 3.03
N THR A 52 -15.28 4.59 3.43
CA THR A 52 -14.43 4.83 4.61
C THR A 52 -15.04 4.40 5.94
N SER A 53 -16.37 4.25 6.01
CA SER A 53 -17.06 3.72 7.19
C SER A 53 -17.13 2.18 7.22
N LYS A 54 -16.78 1.52 6.13
CA LYS A 54 -16.94 0.07 5.94
C LYS A 54 -15.63 -0.69 5.85
N ILE A 55 -14.57 -0.03 5.38
CA ILE A 55 -13.27 -0.65 5.16
C ILE A 55 -12.14 0.35 5.44
N SER A 56 -11.12 -0.12 6.16
CA SER A 56 -9.93 0.67 6.44
C SER A 56 -8.87 0.49 5.33
N VAL A 57 -7.88 1.39 5.28
CA VAL A 57 -6.75 1.27 4.34
C VAL A 57 -5.94 0.01 4.62
N GLU A 58 -5.76 -0.32 5.90
CA GLU A 58 -5.06 -1.51 6.38
C GLU A 58 -5.77 -2.79 5.92
N GLU A 59 -7.11 -2.82 5.99
CA GLU A 59 -7.90 -3.94 5.50
C GLU A 59 -7.78 -4.11 3.98
N VAL A 60 -7.76 -3.00 3.22
CA VAL A 60 -7.47 -3.04 1.77
C VAL A 60 -6.09 -3.66 1.52
N MET A 61 -5.05 -3.17 2.18
CA MET A 61 -3.68 -3.66 2.02
C MET A 61 -3.56 -5.14 2.40
N PHE A 62 -4.18 -5.54 3.51
CA PHE A 62 -4.21 -6.92 3.98
C PHE A 62 -4.89 -7.86 2.98
N GLU A 63 -6.07 -7.51 2.46
CA GLU A 63 -6.75 -8.35 1.48
C GLU A 63 -5.99 -8.42 0.15
N LEU A 64 -5.39 -7.32 -0.30
CA LEU A 64 -4.58 -7.30 -1.53
C LEU A 64 -3.27 -8.08 -1.41
N SER A 65 -2.69 -8.19 -0.21
CA SER A 65 -1.49 -9.02 0.04
C SER A 65 -1.70 -10.50 -0.29
N LYS A 66 -2.96 -10.95 -0.35
CA LYS A 66 -3.34 -12.34 -0.67
C LYS A 66 -3.41 -12.59 -2.18
N VAL A 67 -3.28 -11.56 -3.02
CA VAL A 67 -3.38 -11.65 -4.47
C VAL A 67 -1.99 -11.98 -5.06
N MET A 68 -1.81 -13.22 -5.50
CA MET A 68 -0.53 -13.68 -6.06
C MET A 68 -0.65 -13.95 -7.56
N LYS A 69 0.29 -13.41 -8.36
CA LYS A 69 0.40 -13.68 -9.80
C LYS A 69 1.46 -14.76 -10.03
N ILE A 70 1.05 -15.87 -10.61
CA ILE A 70 1.90 -16.99 -10.99
C ILE A 70 2.39 -16.76 -12.41
N ARG A 71 3.69 -16.99 -12.63
CA ARG A 71 4.32 -17.03 -13.95
C ARG A 71 4.93 -18.40 -14.16
N GLU A 72 4.42 -19.13 -15.14
CA GLU A 72 4.95 -20.43 -15.54
C GLU A 72 6.18 -20.26 -16.44
N LYS A 73 6.99 -21.33 -16.53
CA LYS A 73 8.19 -21.39 -17.38
C LYS A 73 7.87 -21.16 -18.87
N ASN A 74 6.68 -21.57 -19.31
CA ASN A 74 6.16 -21.36 -20.67
C ASN A 74 5.71 -19.90 -20.95
N GLY A 75 5.83 -19.00 -19.98
CA GLY A 75 5.42 -17.60 -20.11
C GLY A 75 3.96 -17.31 -19.77
N LYS A 76 3.12 -18.33 -19.49
CA LYS A 76 1.74 -18.16 -19.06
C LYS A 76 1.69 -17.43 -17.71
N LYS A 77 0.83 -16.42 -17.60
CA LYS A 77 0.61 -15.64 -16.38
C LYS A 77 -0.85 -15.75 -15.96
N TYR A 78 -1.10 -16.06 -14.70
CA TYR A 78 -2.44 -16.09 -14.13
C TYR A 78 -2.38 -15.79 -12.63
N PHE A 79 -3.51 -15.41 -12.04
CA PHE A 79 -3.61 -15.30 -10.59
C PHE A 79 -3.82 -16.67 -9.96
N ALA A 80 -3.20 -16.91 -8.80
CA ALA A 80 -3.58 -18.01 -7.92
C ALA A 80 -5.06 -17.86 -7.49
N LYS A 81 -5.59 -18.87 -6.77
CA LYS A 81 -6.96 -18.80 -6.24
C LYS A 81 -7.13 -17.54 -5.37
N ILE A 82 -7.89 -16.56 -5.87
CA ILE A 82 -8.14 -15.30 -5.17
C ILE A 82 -9.30 -15.47 -4.19
N PRO A 83 -9.12 -15.17 -2.88
CA PRO A 83 -10.22 -15.16 -1.92
C PRO A 83 -11.34 -14.19 -2.32
N LYS A 84 -12.59 -14.53 -1.98
CA LYS A 84 -13.76 -13.70 -2.34
C LYS A 84 -13.62 -12.24 -1.88
N LYS A 85 -13.09 -12.03 -0.68
CA LYS A 85 -12.92 -10.69 -0.09
C LYS A 85 -11.86 -9.88 -0.84
N ALA A 86 -10.68 -10.47 -1.09
CA ALA A 86 -9.65 -9.87 -1.94
C ALA A 86 -10.16 -9.50 -3.34
N ARG A 87 -10.99 -10.34 -3.97
CA ARG A 87 -11.61 -10.02 -5.26
C ARG A 87 -12.53 -8.79 -5.18
N LYS A 88 -13.38 -8.70 -4.15
CA LYS A 88 -14.20 -7.50 -3.92
C LYS A 88 -13.35 -6.24 -3.75
N ILE A 89 -12.18 -6.36 -3.10
CA ILE A 89 -11.24 -5.24 -2.98
C ILE A 89 -10.61 -4.88 -4.33
N MET A 90 -10.23 -5.86 -5.15
CA MET A 90 -9.71 -5.60 -6.50
C MET A 90 -10.71 -4.81 -7.36
N ASP A 91 -12.02 -5.06 -7.21
CA ASP A 91 -13.07 -4.36 -7.96
C ASP A 91 -13.24 -2.88 -7.53
N ILE A 92 -12.66 -2.48 -6.40
CA ILE A 92 -12.54 -1.06 -6.00
C ILE A 92 -11.47 -0.34 -6.84
N PHE A 93 -10.48 -1.08 -7.36
CA PHE A 93 -9.31 -0.60 -8.11
C PHE A 93 -9.15 -1.31 -9.47
N PRO A 94 -10.18 -1.33 -10.34
CA PRO A 94 -10.16 -2.14 -11.56
C PRO A 94 -9.03 -1.77 -12.51
N GLU A 95 -8.64 -0.49 -12.56
CA GLU A 95 -7.57 0.03 -13.41
C GLU A 95 -6.17 -0.49 -13.07
N VAL A 96 -5.99 -1.07 -11.88
CA VAL A 96 -4.72 -1.65 -11.42
C VAL A 96 -4.58 -3.11 -11.86
N PHE A 97 -5.69 -3.84 -11.96
CA PHE A 97 -5.67 -5.30 -12.10
C PHE A 97 -6.17 -5.83 -13.45
N TYR A 98 -7.00 -5.07 -14.16
CA TYR A 98 -7.71 -5.54 -15.37
C TYR A 98 -7.34 -4.78 -16.65
N LYS A 99 -6.20 -4.08 -16.65
CA LYS A 99 -5.59 -3.51 -17.86
C LYS A 99 -4.72 -4.52 -18.59
#